data_AF-A0A370AZJ7-F1
#
_entry.id   AF-A0A370AZJ7-F1
#
_cell.length_a   1.000
_cell.length_b   1.000
_cell.length_c   1.000
_cell.angle_alpha   90.00
_cell.angle_beta   90.00
_cell.angle_gamma   90.00
#
_symmetry.space_group_name_H-M   'P 1'
#
loop_
_entity.id
_entity.type
_entity.pdbx_description
1 polymer ?
#
loop_
_entity_poly.entity_id
_entity_poly.type
_entity_poly.pdbx_seq_one_letter_code
_entity_poly.pdbx_strand_id
1 'polypeptide(L)' 'MKKNDRKVYTPQIDEESVFMLRRVAWAAEKPMTKSLDACIQNIVSNLDRKAVCSACKDLRCLECPISWEDRKSELDCILL' A
#
# COMPACT_ATOMS: atom_id res chain seq x y z
N MET A 1 20.07 14.66 17.59
CA MET A 1 19.12 14.58 16.46
C MET A 1 17.72 14.81 17.00
N LYS A 2 17.02 15.87 16.60
CA LYS A 2 15.62 16.10 17.01
C LYS A 2 14.72 15.18 16.18
N LYS A 3 14.03 14.22 16.80
CA LYS A 3 12.98 13.43 16.13
C LYS A 3 11.84 14.39 15.78
N ASN A 4 11.51 14.46 14.50
CA ASN A 4 10.35 15.20 14.02
C ASN A 4 9.14 14.26 14.14
N ASP A 5 8.43 14.33 15.27
CA ASP A 5 7.27 13.47 15.56
C ASP A 5 6.06 13.92 14.72
N ARG A 6 6.07 13.59 13.42
CA ARG A 6 4.88 13.69 12.58
C ARG A 6 3.84 12.70 13.12
N LYS A 7 2.73 13.22 13.65
CA LYS A 7 1.56 12.41 14.01
C LYS A 7 0.99 11.81 12.72
N VAL A 8 1.21 10.52 12.51
CA VAL A 8 0.54 9.75 11.48
C VAL A 8 -0.76 9.24 12.09
N TYR A 9 -1.88 9.50 11.43
CA TYR A 9 -3.15 8.89 11.82
C TYR A 9 -3.03 7.38 11.67
N THR A 10 -3.20 6.64 12.77
CA THR A 10 -3.35 5.19 12.72
C THR A 10 -4.83 4.88 12.48
N PRO A 11 -5.18 4.31 11.31
CA PRO A 11 -6.56 3.93 11.03
C PRO A 11 -7.05 2.95 12.09
N GLN A 12 -8.24 3.21 12.63
CA GLN A 12 -8.94 2.23 13.45
C GLN A 12 -9.56 1.20 12.50
N ILE A 13 -9.32 -0.08 12.78
CA ILE A 13 -9.88 -1.19 12.02
C ILE A 13 -11.08 -1.72 12.81
N ASP A 14 -12.18 -1.96 12.12
CA ASP A 14 -13.38 -2.55 12.69
C ASP A 14 -13.14 -3.97 13.27
N GLU A 15 -13.95 -4.36 14.26
CA GLU A 15 -13.80 -5.63 14.98
C GLU A 15 -14.00 -6.86 14.07
N GLU A 16 -15.00 -6.82 13.18
CA GLU A 16 -15.27 -7.90 12.21
C GLU A 16 -14.10 -8.03 11.22
N SER A 17 -13.57 -6.89 10.76
CA SER A 17 -12.37 -6.86 9.91
C SER A 17 -11.15 -7.47 10.59
N VAL A 18 -10.93 -7.17 11.88
CA VAL A 18 -9.84 -7.78 12.67
C VAL A 18 -10.07 -9.29 12.85
N PHE A 19 -11.30 -9.72 13.07
CA PHE A 19 -11.65 -11.14 13.19
C PHE A 19 -11.33 -11.92 11.91
N MET A 20 -11.71 -11.38 10.75
CA MET A 20 -11.36 -11.98 9.45
C MET A 20 -9.84 -12.01 9.22
N LEU A 21 -9.15 -10.89 9.46
CA LEU A 21 -7.69 -10.80 9.30
C LEU A 21 -6.96 -11.84 10.18
N ARG A 22 -7.41 -12.06 11.41
CA ARG A 22 -6.82 -13.04 12.32
C ARG A 22 -6.92 -14.47 11.78
N ARG A 23 -8.07 -14.83 11.20
CA ARG A 23 -8.27 -16.15 10.58
C ARG A 23 -7.37 -16.35 9.36
N VAL A 24 -7.27 -15.33 8.51
CA VAL A 24 -6.33 -15.34 7.37
C VAL A 24 -4.89 -15.49 7.86
N ALA A 25 -4.52 -14.78 8.93
CA ALA A 25 -3.17 -14.84 9.48
C ALA A 25 -2.80 -16.22 10.02
N TRP A 26 -3.73 -16.89 10.71
CA TRP A 26 -3.54 -18.28 11.13
C TRP A 26 -3.40 -19.24 9.96
N ALA A 27 -4.27 -19.13 8.96
CA ALA A 27 -4.19 -19.98 7.77
C ALA A 27 -2.89 -19.78 6.97
N ALA A 28 -2.33 -18.57 7.01
CA ALA A 28 -1.07 -18.22 6.36
C ALA A 28 0.17 -18.44 7.23
N GLU A 29 0.01 -18.93 8.47
CA GLU A 29 1.07 -19.10 9.48
C GLU A 29 1.93 -17.83 9.68
N LYS A 30 1.28 -16.65 9.69
CA LYS A 30 1.95 -15.35 9.77
C LYS A 30 1.36 -14.47 10.88
N PRO A 31 2.15 -13.52 11.45
CA PRO A 31 1.59 -12.49 12.32
C PRO A 31 0.54 -11.63 11.59
N MET A 32 -0.53 -11.22 12.29
CA MET A 32 -1.62 -10.42 11.70
C MET A 32 -1.14 -9.18 10.94
N THR A 33 -0.11 -8.49 11.42
CA THR A 33 0.46 -7.32 10.76
C THR A 33 1.08 -7.66 9.40
N LYS A 34 1.80 -8.79 9.31
CA LYS A 34 2.39 -9.25 8.04
C LYS A 34 1.34 -9.76 7.06
N SER A 35 0.28 -10.37 7.58
CA SER A 35 -0.86 -10.78 6.78
C SER A 35 -1.62 -9.56 6.24
N LEU A 36 -1.81 -8.52 7.06
CA LEU A 36 -2.43 -7.28 6.64
C LEU A 36 -1.61 -6.57 5.56
N ASP A 37 -0.29 -6.46 5.76
CA ASP A 37 0.63 -5.92 4.74
C ASP A 37 0.46 -6.67 3.41
N ALA A 38 0.45 -8.01 3.45
CA ALA A 38 0.27 -8.84 2.25
C ALA A 38 -1.11 -8.66 1.60
N CYS A 39 -2.18 -8.56 2.39
CA CYS A 39 -3.53 -8.25 1.88
C CYS A 39 -3.56 -6.90 1.16
N ILE A 40 -2.96 -5.86 1.75
CA ILE A 40 -2.88 -4.53 1.13
C ILE A 40 -2.12 -4.61 -0.20
N GLN A 41 -0.96 -5.28 -0.23
CA GLN A 41 -0.18 -5.43 -1.47
C GLN A 41 -0.96 -6.18 -2.56
N ASN A 42 -1.68 -7.25 -2.19
CA ASN A 42 -2.49 -8.01 -3.14
C ASN A 42 -3.67 -7.18 -3.69
N ILE A 43 -4.37 -6.42 -2.83
CA ILE A 43 -5.41 -5.51 -3.30
C ILE A 43 -4.80 -4.50 -4.28
N VAL A 44 -3.73 -3.84 -3.87
CA VAL A 44 -3.00 -2.85 -4.67
C VAL A 44 -2.60 -3.37 -6.05
N SER A 45 -2.09 -4.60 -6.16
CA SER A 45 -1.66 -5.18 -7.43
C SER A 45 -2.81 -5.42 -8.42
N ASN A 46 -4.05 -5.46 -7.93
CA ASN A 46 -5.25 -5.73 -8.72
C ASN A 46 -6.14 -4.48 -8.93
N LEU A 47 -5.75 -3.31 -8.42
CA LEU A 47 -6.51 -2.07 -8.60
C LEU A 47 -6.19 -1.39 -9.94
N ASP A 48 -7.20 -0.70 -10.51
CA ASP A 48 -6.97 0.27 -11.58
C ASP A 48 -6.22 1.49 -11.02
N ARG A 49 -4.92 1.55 -11.33
CA ARG A 49 -4.03 2.64 -10.88
C ARG A 49 -4.53 4.00 -11.33
N LYS A 50 -5.12 4.11 -12.53
CA LYS A 50 -5.61 5.39 -13.05
C LYS A 50 -6.80 5.89 -12.23
N ALA A 51 -7.73 4.99 -11.92
CA ALA A 51 -8.85 5.30 -11.04
C ALA A 51 -8.37 5.75 -9.64
N VAL A 52 -7.42 5.01 -9.04
CA VAL A 52 -6.84 5.36 -7.74
C VAL A 52 -6.16 6.73 -7.76
N CYS A 53 -5.28 6.99 -8.74
CA CYS A 53 -4.58 8.26 -8.85
C CYS A 53 -5.55 9.44 -9.06
N SER A 54 -6.60 9.26 -9.87
CA SER A 54 -7.58 10.32 -10.13
C SER A 54 -8.39 10.74 -8.88
N ALA A 55 -8.54 9.84 -7.90
CA ALA A 55 -9.25 10.09 -6.65
C ALA A 55 -8.31 10.43 -5.48
N CYS A 56 -7.00 10.21 -5.64
CA CYS A 56 -6.01 10.41 -4.60
C CYS A 56 -5.92 11.89 -4.19
N LYS A 57 -5.80 12.15 -2.88
CA LYS A 57 -5.63 13.50 -2.31
C LYS A 57 -4.25 13.72 -1.70
N ASP A 58 -3.31 12.81 -1.95
CA ASP A 58 -1.92 12.93 -1.50
C ASP A 58 -1.09 13.70 -2.55
N LEU A 59 0.03 14.29 -2.12
CA LEU A 59 0.95 15.03 -2.99
C LEU A 59 2.21 14.22 -3.32
N ARG A 60 2.42 13.08 -2.67
CA ARG A 60 3.63 12.24 -2.79
C ARG A 60 3.55 11.23 -3.94
N CYS A 61 2.96 11.62 -5.06
CA CYS A 61 2.81 10.74 -6.23
C CYS A 61 4.16 10.27 -6.78
N LEU A 62 5.19 11.12 -6.74
CA LEU A 62 6.55 10.79 -7.20
C LEU A 62 7.19 9.65 -6.42
N GLU A 63 6.79 9.40 -5.17
CA GLU A 63 7.30 8.34 -4.30
C GLU A 63 6.28 7.21 -4.11
N CYS A 64 5.12 7.32 -4.78
CA CYS A 64 4.01 6.38 -4.61
C CYS A 64 4.29 5.08 -5.37
N PRO A 65 4.31 3.91 -4.71
CA PRO A 65 4.57 2.64 -5.38
C PRO A 65 3.45 2.20 -6.34
N ILE A 66 2.33 2.92 -6.36
CA ILE A 66 1.13 2.61 -7.14
C ILE A 66 0.72 3.76 -8.06
N SER A 67 1.63 4.69 -8.34
CA SER A 67 1.37 5.77 -9.29
C SER A 67 0.96 5.21 -10.66
N TRP A 68 0.00 5.88 -11.31
CA TRP A 68 -0.38 5.55 -12.68
C TRP A 68 0.71 5.92 -13.69
N GLU A 69 1.44 7.01 -13.42
CA GLU A 69 2.65 7.35 -14.15
C GLU A 69 3.74 6.36 -13.75
N ASP A 70 3.94 5.35 -14.59
CA ASP A 70 5.01 4.37 -14.46
C ASP A 70 6.38 5.10 -14.54
N ARG A 71 7.19 5.01 -13.48
CA ARG A 71 8.64 5.34 -13.56
C ARG A 71 9.45 4.29 -14.34
N LYS A 72 8.83 3.61 -15.32
CA LYS A 72 9.47 2.56 -16.13
C LYS A 72 9.85 3.01 -17.54
N SER A 73 9.85 4.31 -17.84
CA SER A 73 10.26 4.81 -19.18
C SER A 73 11.63 5.49 -19.26
N GLU A 74 12.47 5.46 -18.21
CA GLU A 74 13.84 6.01 -18.30
C GLU A 74 14.95 4.95 -18.44
N LEU A 75 14.64 3.66 -18.26
CA LEU A 75 15.63 2.57 -18.46
C LEU A 75 15.43 1.77 -19.76
N ASP A 76 14.27 1.87 -20.42
CA ASP A 76 14.06 1.25 -21.74
C ASP A 76 14.53 2.16 -22.90
N CYS A 77 14.92 3.41 -22.63
CA CYS A 77 15.55 4.31 -23.62
C CYS A 77 17.09 4.28 -23.61
N ILE A 78 17.73 3.47 -22.74
CA ILE A 78 19.20 3.30 -22.71
C ILE A 78 19.63 1.96 -23.36
N LEU A 79 18.67 1.17 -23.86
CA LEU A 79 18.91 -0.13 -24.50
C LEU A 79 18.21 -0.27 -25.87
N LEU A 80 18.10 0.83 -26.62
CA LEU A 80 17.90 0.83 -28.08
C LEU A 80 18.93 1.73 -28.77
#